data_AF-A0A498IR60-F1
#
_entry.id   AF-A0A498IR60-F1
#
_cell.length_a   1.000
_cell.length_b   1.000
_cell.length_c   1.000
_cell.angle_alpha   90.00
_cell.angle_beta   90.00
_cell.angle_gamma   90.00
#
_symmetry.space_group_name_H-M   'P 1'
#
loop_
_entity.id
_entity.type
_entity.pdbx_description
1 polymer ?
#
loop_
_entity_poly.entity_id
_entity_poly.type
_entity_poly.pdbx_seq_one_letter_code
_entity_poly.pdbx_strand_id
1 'polypeptide(L)'
;MLREGFKPTHFIYSNVLTACANAGSMEQGKWVHAHMIKSAVTLVAFVVNTLLDMYAKSGSIEDAKKVSEKFHTVTIVDLLGRAGLLGQAEKFIRGMLIEPAAAVWGALLGACRLHKNT
;
A
#
# COMPACT_ATOMS: atom_id res chain seq x y z
N MET A 1 -14.03 -20.67 6.48
CA MET A 1 -14.52 -21.03 7.82
C MET A 1 -13.68 -20.28 8.86
N LEU A 2 -14.24 -19.30 9.55
CA LEU A 2 -13.66 -18.75 10.77
C LEU A 2 -14.41 -19.40 11.94
N ARG A 3 -13.70 -19.97 12.92
CA ARG A 3 -14.32 -20.44 14.17
C ARG A 3 -14.72 -19.22 14.99
N GLU A 4 -15.91 -19.25 15.59
CA GLU A 4 -16.37 -18.17 16.48
C GLU A 4 -15.34 -17.89 17.58
N GLY A 5 -15.02 -16.61 17.79
CA GLY A 5 -14.03 -16.14 18.76
C GLY A 5 -12.62 -15.88 18.20
N PHE A 6 -12.33 -16.26 16.96
CA PHE A 6 -11.02 -15.98 16.35
C PHE A 6 -10.95 -14.54 15.82
N LYS A 7 -10.00 -13.74 16.34
CA LYS A 7 -9.74 -12.38 15.88
C LYS A 7 -8.48 -12.37 15.01
N PRO A 8 -8.59 -12.23 13.68
CA PRO A 8 -7.43 -12.28 12.79
C PRO A 8 -6.45 -11.13 13.09
N THR A 9 -5.16 -11.46 13.17
CA THR A 9 -4.08 -10.48 13.34
C THR A 9 -3.55 -10.03 11.99
N HIS A 10 -2.80 -8.93 11.97
CA HIS A 10 -2.14 -8.41 10.76
C HIS A 10 -1.26 -9.46 10.06
N PHE A 11 -0.58 -10.34 10.82
CA PHE A 11 0.21 -11.44 10.26
C PHE A 11 -0.64 -12.46 9.50
N ILE A 12 -1.84 -12.78 10.00
CA ILE A 12 -2.75 -13.72 9.34
C ILE A 12 -3.22 -13.14 8.00
N TYR A 13 -3.58 -11.85 7.98
CA TYR A 13 -3.94 -11.16 6.74
C TYR A 13 -2.79 -11.16 5.73
N SER A 14 -1.57 -10.84 6.17
CA SER A 14 -0.41 -10.85 5.27
C SER A 14 -0.17 -12.23 4.66
N ASN A 15 -0.21 -13.31 5.46
CA ASN A 15 -0.01 -14.67 4.93
C ASN A 15 -1.07 -15.04 3.88
N VAL A 16 -2.34 -14.71 4.15
CA VAL A 16 -3.43 -15.01 3.19
C VAL A 16 -3.31 -14.14 1.93
N LEU A 17 -2.97 -12.86 2.07
CA LEU A 17 -2.79 -11.96 0.94
C LEU A 17 -1.60 -12.37 0.06
N THR A 18 -0.47 -12.79 0.66
CA THR A 18 0.68 -13.33 -0.07
C THR A 18 0.31 -14.61 -0.82
N ALA A 19 -0.47 -15.50 -0.22
CA ALA A 19 -0.96 -16.70 -0.91
C ALA A 19 -1.87 -16.32 -2.10
N CYS A 20 -2.77 -15.36 -1.92
CA CYS A 20 -3.62 -14.85 -3.02
C CYS A 20 -2.78 -14.23 -4.14
N ALA A 21 -1.73 -13.47 -3.79
CA ALA A 21 -0.82 -12.84 -4.74
C ALA A 21 -0.10 -13.87 -5.61
N ASN A 22 0.47 -14.90 -4.97
CA ASN A 22 1.21 -15.95 -5.67
C ASN A 22 0.30 -16.86 -6.52
N ALA A 23 -0.96 -17.02 -6.10
CA ALA A 23 -1.97 -17.78 -6.84
C ALA A 23 -2.74 -16.94 -7.87
N GLY A 24 -2.46 -15.63 -8.01
CA GLY A 24 -3.22 -14.71 -8.88
C GLY A 24 -4.71 -14.63 -8.52
N SER A 25 -5.08 -14.97 -7.28
CA SER A 25 -6.46 -15.17 -6.83
C SER A 25 -7.10 -13.84 -6.41
N MET A 26 -7.45 -13.03 -7.41
CA MET A 26 -7.99 -11.67 -7.25
C MET A 26 -9.25 -11.61 -6.36
N GLU A 27 -10.20 -12.50 -6.62
CA GLU A 27 -11.52 -12.46 -5.98
C GLU A 27 -11.41 -12.73 -4.47
N GLN A 28 -10.61 -13.74 -4.11
CA GLN A 28 -10.29 -14.10 -2.74
C GLN A 28 -9.52 -12.98 -2.04
N GLY A 29 -8.57 -12.34 -2.74
CA GLY A 29 -7.88 -11.16 -2.25
C GLY A 29 -8.82 -10.00 -1.89
N LYS A 30 -9.86 -9.76 -2.70
CA LYS A 30 -10.89 -8.75 -2.43
C LYS A 30 -11.73 -9.09 -1.19
N TRP A 31 -12.10 -10.35 -0.98
CA TRP A 31 -12.83 -10.77 0.23
C TRP A 31 -12.01 -10.52 1.49
N VAL A 32 -10.72 -10.86 1.45
CA VAL A 32 -9.79 -10.67 2.57
C VAL A 32 -9.62 -9.17 2.87
N HIS A 33 -9.45 -8.34 1.84
CA HIS A 33 -9.39 -6.88 1.99
C HIS A 33 -10.68 -6.32 2.64
N ALA A 34 -11.85 -6.73 2.15
CA ALA A 34 -13.13 -6.28 2.71
C ALA A 34 -13.31 -6.71 4.18
N HIS A 35 -12.90 -7.93 4.53
CA HIS A 35 -12.98 -8.44 5.90
C HIS A 35 -12.04 -7.68 6.85
N MET A 36 -10.85 -7.31 6.39
CA MET A 36 -9.89 -6.52 7.15
C MET A 36 -10.40 -5.11 7.46
N ILE A 37 -11.05 -4.44 6.50
CA ILE A 37 -11.71 -3.14 6.71
C ILE A 37 -12.80 -3.27 7.78
N LYS A 38 -13.65 -4.31 7.69
CA LYS A 38 -14.74 -4.56 8.65
C LYS A 38 -14.25 -4.92 10.05
N SER A 39 -13.09 -5.56 10.16
CA SER A 39 -12.53 -6.01 11.43
C SER A 39 -11.84 -4.89 12.23
N ALA A 40 -11.82 -3.65 11.70
CA ALA A 40 -11.15 -2.49 12.29
C ALA A 40 -9.68 -2.77 12.66
N VAL A 41 -9.03 -3.68 11.94
CA VAL A 41 -7.63 -4.02 12.17
C VAL A 41 -6.79 -2.85 11.68
N THR A 42 -5.93 -2.33 12.56
CA THR A 42 -5.00 -1.27 12.19
C THR A 42 -4.12 -1.76 11.04
N LEU A 43 -4.32 -1.14 9.89
CA LEU A 43 -3.51 -1.35 8.70
C LEU A 43 -2.12 -0.77 8.93
N VAL A 44 -1.24 -1.58 9.53
CA VAL A 44 0.19 -1.26 9.63
C VAL A 44 0.84 -1.33 8.26
N ALA A 45 1.90 -0.56 8.04
CA ALA A 45 2.50 -0.38 6.71
C ALA A 45 2.85 -1.70 6.00
N PHE A 46 3.21 -2.73 6.79
CA PHE A 46 3.47 -4.07 6.30
C PHE A 46 2.28 -4.71 5.56
N VAL A 47 1.07 -4.65 6.13
CA VAL A 47 -0.13 -5.27 5.53
C VAL A 47 -0.54 -4.53 4.26
N VAL A 48 -0.38 -3.21 4.23
CA VAL A 48 -0.69 -2.41 3.05
C VAL A 48 0.25 -2.76 1.89
N ASN A 49 1.56 -2.94 2.15
CA ASN A 49 2.50 -3.42 1.14
C ASN A 49 2.12 -4.82 0.63
N THR A 50 1.67 -5.72 1.50
CA THR A 50 1.19 -7.04 1.08
C THR A 50 -0.07 -6.95 0.20
N LEU A 51 -0.98 -6.02 0.50
CA LEU A 51 -2.16 -5.74 -0.33
C LEU A 51 -1.80 -5.17 -1.70
N LEU A 52 -0.85 -4.24 -1.75
CA LEU A 52 -0.33 -3.68 -2.99
C LEU A 52 0.28 -4.79 -3.87
N ASP A 53 1.12 -5.64 -3.29
CA ASP A 53 1.72 -6.79 -3.99
C ASP A 53 0.64 -7.75 -4.51
N MET A 54 -0.38 -8.04 -3.69
CA MET A 54 -1.50 -8.91 -4.08
C MET A 54 -2.28 -8.36 -5.27
N TYR A 55 -2.69 -7.09 -5.22
CA TYR A 55 -3.44 -6.48 -6.32
C TYR A 55 -2.59 -6.32 -7.58
N ALA A 56 -1.31 -5.98 -7.45
CA ALA A 56 -0.39 -5.85 -8.58
C ALA A 56 -0.17 -7.19 -9.29
N LYS A 57 0.16 -8.26 -8.54
CA LYS A 57 0.41 -9.60 -9.11
C LYS A 57 -0.85 -10.26 -9.66
N SER A 58 -2.01 -9.95 -9.08
CA SER A 58 -3.29 -10.47 -9.56
C SER A 58 -3.87 -9.64 -10.72
N GLY A 59 -3.17 -8.58 -11.17
CA GLY A 59 -3.50 -7.84 -12.39
C GLY A 59 -4.45 -6.65 -12.24
N SER A 60 -4.86 -6.26 -11.02
CA SER A 60 -5.69 -5.06 -10.80
C SER A 60 -4.85 -3.90 -10.30
N ILE A 61 -4.19 -3.23 -11.26
CA ILE A 61 -3.37 -2.03 -11.00
C ILE A 61 -4.24 -0.88 -10.47
N GLU A 62 -5.51 -0.81 -10.86
CA GLU A 62 -6.42 0.24 -10.41
C GLU A 62 -6.80 0.08 -8.92
N ASP A 63 -7.06 -1.15 -8.47
CA ASP A 63 -7.31 -1.42 -7.06
C ASP A 63 -6.04 -1.23 -6.21
N ALA A 64 -4.86 -1.58 -6.75
CA ALA A 64 -3.59 -1.28 -6.11
C ALA A 64 -3.39 0.24 -5.93
N LYS A 65 -3.70 1.06 -6.94
CA LYS A 65 -3.65 2.52 -6.84
C LYS A 65 -4.59 3.06 -5.77
N LYS A 66 -5.84 2.59 -5.71
CA LYS A 66 -6.82 2.99 -4.69
C LYS A 66 -6.35 2.67 -3.27
N VAL A 67 -5.77 1.49 -3.05
CA VAL A 67 -5.16 1.12 -1.76
C VAL A 67 -4.00 2.07 -1.44
N SER A 68 -3.20 2.41 -2.43
CA SER A 68 -2.04 3.27 -2.22
C SER A 68 -2.38 4.75 -1.96
N GLU A 69 -3.39 5.28 -2.65
CA GLU A 69 -3.93 6.62 -2.41
C GLU A 69 -4.48 6.74 -0.99
N LYS A 70 -5.14 5.68 -0.52
CA LYS A 70 -5.82 5.68 0.77
C LYS A 70 -4.88 5.40 1.96
N PHE A 71 -3.75 4.72 1.74
CA PHE A 71 -2.93 4.22 2.84
C PHE A 71 -1.40 4.38 2.69
N HIS A 72 -0.86 4.73 1.52
CA HIS A 72 0.58 4.64 1.22
C HIS A 72 1.18 5.83 0.48
N THR A 73 0.65 7.03 0.68
CA THR A 73 1.17 8.26 0.07
C THR A 73 2.65 8.49 0.37
N VAL A 74 3.08 8.26 1.62
CA VAL A 74 4.48 8.42 2.03
C VAL A 74 5.38 7.36 1.38
N THR A 75 4.92 6.10 1.29
CA THR A 75 5.72 4.99 0.74
C THR A 75 5.86 5.07 -0.78
N ILE A 76 4.82 5.50 -1.52
CA ILE A 76 4.95 5.76 -2.96
C ILE A 76 5.97 6.86 -3.20
N VAL A 77 5.89 7.95 -2.44
CA VAL A 77 6.80 9.09 -2.58
C VAL A 77 8.23 8.71 -2.19
N ASP A 78 8.40 7.91 -1.15
CA ASP A 78 9.70 7.33 -0.77
C ASP A 78 10.26 6.40 -1.86
N LEU A 79 9.43 5.56 -2.47
CA LEU A 79 9.87 4.60 -3.49
C LEU A 79 10.20 5.28 -4.83
N LEU A 80 9.36 6.21 -5.28
CA LEU A 80 9.64 7.07 -6.44
C LEU A 80 10.88 7.94 -6.18
N GLY A 81 11.02 8.41 -4.94
CA GLY A 81 12.17 9.14 -4.45
C GLY A 81 13.46 8.32 -4.55
N ARG A 82 13.48 7.10 -3.99
CA ARG A 82 14.63 6.18 -4.08
C ARG A 82 14.95 5.76 -5.51
N ALA A 83 13.94 5.64 -6.37
CA ALA A 83 14.11 5.37 -7.80
C ALA A 83 14.64 6.58 -8.61
N GLY A 84 14.85 7.74 -7.99
CA GLY A 84 15.33 8.96 -8.67
C GLY A 84 14.27 9.65 -9.52
N LEU A 85 13.02 9.17 -9.49
CA LEU A 85 11.90 9.68 -10.29
C LEU A 85 11.20 10.84 -9.56
N LEU A 86 11.97 11.83 -9.13
CA LEU A 86 11.51 12.94 -8.27
C LEU A 86 10.37 13.74 -8.90
N GLY A 87 10.41 13.98 -10.21
CA GLY A 87 9.34 14.68 -10.93
C GLY A 87 8.03 13.89 -10.97
N GLN A 88 8.09 12.55 -10.99
CA GLN A 88 6.89 11.70 -10.91
C GLN A 88 6.32 11.69 -9.48
N ALA A 89 7.20 11.69 -8.47
CA ALA A 89 6.81 11.77 -7.07
C ALA A 89 6.10 13.10 -6.75
N GLU A 90 6.64 14.23 -7.24
CA GLU A 90 6.00 15.54 -7.05
C GLU A 90 4.64 15.62 -7.77
N LYS A 91 4.57 15.15 -9.02
CA LYS A 91 3.32 15.13 -9.79
C LYS A 91 2.25 14.27 -9.12
N PHE A 92 2.65 13.16 -8.50
CA PHE A 92 1.76 12.31 -7.72
C PHE A 92 1.18 13.04 -6.50
N ILE A 93 2.02 13.73 -5.72
CA ILE A 93 1.58 14.50 -4.54
C ILE A 93 0.62 15.62 -4.94
N ARG A 94 0.94 16.36 -6.01
CA ARG A 94 0.09 17.45 -6.53
C ARG A 94 -1.23 16.97 -7.13
N GLY A 95 -1.32 15.71 -7.54
CA GLY A 95 -2.53 15.11 -8.10
C GLY A 95 -3.51 14.56 -7.05
N MET A 96 -3.20 14.71 -5.75
CA MET A 96 -4.06 14.19 -4.70
C MET A 96 -5.30 15.05 -4.49
N LEU A 97 -6.45 14.38 -4.37
CA LEU A 97 -7.75 15.01 -4.06
C LEU A 97 -7.87 15.47 -2.60
N ILE A 98 -6.95 15.04 -1.72
CA ILE A 98 -6.88 15.37 -0.30
C ILE A 98 -5.49 15.94 -0.02
N GLU A 99 -5.44 17.00 0.79
CA GLU A 99 -4.19 17.63 1.25
C GLU A 99 -3.23 16.58 1.83
N PRO A 100 -2.03 16.40 1.24
CA PRO A 100 -1.07 15.39 1.68
C PRO A 100 -0.51 15.76 3.06
N ALA A 101 -0.51 14.79 3.97
CA ALA A 101 0.09 14.97 5.30
C ALA A 101 1.58 15.36 5.18
N ALA A 102 2.08 16.19 6.12
CA ALA A 102 3.45 16.71 6.11
C ALA A 102 4.54 15.61 5.98
N ALA A 103 4.26 14.40 6.46
CA ALA A 103 5.15 13.24 6.33
C ALA A 103 5.43 12.86 4.85
N VAL A 104 4.49 13.12 3.93
CA VAL A 104 4.62 12.83 2.50
C VAL A 104 5.64 13.76 1.84
N TRP A 105 5.54 15.07 2.11
CA TRP A 105 6.54 16.04 1.66
C TRP A 105 7.91 15.80 2.31
N GLY A 106 7.92 15.36 3.58
CA GLY A 106 9.14 14.95 4.28
C GLY A 106 9.88 13.80 3.60
N ALA A 107 9.15 12.77 3.14
CA ALA A 107 9.72 11.67 2.37
C ALA A 107 10.28 12.12 1.02
N LEU A 108 9.58 13.00 0.29
CA LEU A 108 10.08 13.56 -0.96
C LEU A 108 11.39 14.35 -0.73
N LEU A 109 11.42 15.21 0.28
CA LEU A 109 12.59 16.02 0.61
C LEU A 109 13.79 15.16 1.04
N GLY A 110 13.54 14.10 1.79
CA GLY A 110 14.55 13.10 2.15
C GLY A 110 15.17 12.43 0.92
N ALA A 111 14.33 12.01 -0.02
CA ALA A 111 14.80 11.42 -1.28
C ALA A 111 15.52 12.42 -2.19
N CYS A 112 15.04 13.66 -2.30
CA CYS A 112 15.73 14.73 -3.03
C CYS A 112 17.14 15.00 -2.46
N ARG A 113 17.31 14.88 -1.14
CA ARG A 113 18.62 15.04 -0.48
C ARG A 113 19.57 13.89 -0.81
N LEU A 114 19.07 12.66 -0.89
CA LEU A 114 19.86 11.48 -1.27
C LEU A 114 20.40 11.60 -2.71
N HIS A 115 19.58 12.06 -3.66
CA HIS A 115 19.96 12.17 -5.08
C HIS A 115 20.74 13.45 -5.44
N LYS A 116 20.82 14.45 -4.54
CA LYS A 116 21.72 15.61 -4.70
C LYS A 116 23.16 15.33 -4.22
N ASN A 117 23.40 14.16 -3.64
CA ASN A 117 24.71 13.75 -3.09
C ASN A 117 25.38 12.63 -3.93
N THR A 118 24.89 12.44 -5.15
CA THR A 118 25.41 11.56 -6.21
C THR A 118 25.61 12.39 -7.46
#